data_AF-A0A024EDE0-F1
#
_entry.id   AF-A0A024EDE0-F1
#
_cell.length_a   1.000
_cell.length_b   1.000
_cell.length_c   1.000
_cell.angle_alpha   90.00
_cell.angle_beta   90.00
_cell.angle_gamma   90.00
#
_symmetry.space_group_name_H-M   'P 1'
#
loop_
_entity.id
_entity.type
_entity.pdbx_description
1 polymer ?
#
loop_
_entity_poly.entity_id
_entity_poly.type
_entity_poly.pdbx_seq_one_letter_code
_entity_poly.pdbx_strand_id
1 'polypeptide(L)' 'MREIQSALRDLRFGAVEITVHNAQVVQIERKEKFRLQSPSNKPS' A
#
# COMPACT_ATOMS: atom_id res chain seq x y z
N MET A 1 -12.49 8.53 -9.19
CA MET A 1 -12.96 7.69 -8.04
C MET A 1 -12.52 6.24 -8.19
N ARG A 2 -12.43 5.68 -9.42
CA ARG A 2 -11.91 4.32 -9.65
C ARG A 2 -10.43 4.17 -9.31
N GLU A 3 -9.61 5.21 -9.48
CA GLU A 3 -8.16 5.08 -9.24
C GLU A 3 -7.81 4.82 -7.77
N ILE A 4 -8.54 5.47 -6.85
CA ILE A 4 -8.36 5.26 -5.40
C ILE A 4 -8.73 3.83 -5.02
N GLN A 5 -9.85 3.33 -5.53
CA GLN A 5 -10.28 1.95 -5.27
C GLN A 5 -9.28 0.94 -5.85
N SER A 6 -8.70 1.22 -7.02
CA SER A 6 -7.66 0.38 -7.61
C SER A 6 -6.37 0.40 -6.78
N ALA A 7 -5.98 1.55 -6.23
CA ALA A 7 -4.77 1.67 -5.41
C ALA A 7 -4.90 0.94 -4.06
N LEU A 8 -6.13 0.82 -3.53
CA LEU A 8 -6.40 0.13 -2.27
C LEU A 8 -6.63 -1.39 -2.43
N ARG A 9 -7.05 -1.86 -3.60
CA ARG A 9 -7.50 -3.25 -3.80
C ARG A 9 -6.42 -4.30 -3.53
N ASP A 10 -5.17 -3.99 -3.87
CA ASP A 10 -4.06 -4.93 -3.77
C ASP A 10 -3.21 -4.73 -2.50
N LEU A 11 -3.53 -3.71 -1.69
CA LEU A 11 -2.79 -3.37 -0.48
C LEU A 11 -3.16 -4.29 0.69
N ARG A 12 -2.38 -5.35 0.91
CA ARG A 12 -2.56 -6.26 2.06
C ARG A 12 -2.04 -5.67 3.37
N PHE A 13 -0.86 -5.06 3.32
CA PHE A 13 -0.18 -4.44 4.45
C PHE A 13 0.59 -3.23 3.94
N GLY A 14 0.27 -2.04 4.43
CA GLY A 14 0.91 -0.81 3.96
C GLY A 14 0.05 0.43 4.16
N ALA A 15 0.40 1.49 3.44
CA ALA A 15 -0.34 2.76 3.43
C ALA A 15 -0.45 3.30 1.99
N VAL A 16 -1.56 3.98 1.70
CA VAL A 16 -1.73 4.78 0.48
C VAL A 16 -1.86 6.24 0.89
N GLU A 17 -1.07 7.11 0.28
CA GLU A 17 -1.10 8.55 0.50
C GLU A 17 -1.67 9.21 -0.76
N ILE A 18 -2.69 10.06 -0.60
CA ILE A 18 -3.40 10.69 -1.71
C ILE A 18 -3.34 12.20 -1.50
N THR A 19 -2.76 12.90 -2.46
CA THR A 19 -2.73 14.36 -2.46
C THR A 19 -3.82 14.87 -3.39
N VAL A 20 -4.70 15.71 -2.85
CA VAL A 20 -5.81 16.32 -3.59
C VAL A 20 -5.66 17.83 -3.55
N HIS A 21 -5.56 18.45 -4.72
CA HIS A 21 -5.59 19.91 -4.89
C HIS A 21 -6.76 20.29 -5.78
N ASN A 22 -7.53 21.32 -5.42
CA ASN A 22 -8.69 21.80 -6.18
C ASN A 22 -9.71 20.69 -6.53
N ALA A 23 -10.00 19.80 -5.57
CA ALA A 23 -10.86 18.62 -5.77
C ALA A 23 -10.38 17.63 -6.86
N GLN A 24 -9.12 17.74 -7.30
CA GLN A 24 -8.48 16.84 -8.23
C GLN A 24 -7.33 16.09 -7.56
N VAL A 25 -7.23 14.79 -7.82
CA VAL A 25 -6.13 13.97 -7.33
C VAL A 25 -4.89 14.31 -8.15
N VAL A 26 -3.83 14.77 -7.48
CA VAL A 26 -2.57 15.16 -8.13
C VAL A 26 -1.44 14.16 -7.88
N GLN A 27 -1.55 13.37 -6.80
CA GLN A 27 -0.56 12.35 -6.46
C GLN A 27 -1.22 11.18 -5.74
N ILE A 28 -0.75 9.98 -6.04
CA ILE A 28 -1.06 8.75 -5.31
C ILE A 28 0.25 8.02 -5.06
N GLU A 29 0.59 7.83 -3.80
CA GLU A 29 1.79 7.10 -3.39
C GLU A 29 1.40 5.83 -2.63
N ARG A 30 2.04 4.70 -2.95
CA ARG A 30 1.76 3.39 -2.33
C ARG A 30 2.98 2.91 -1.59
N LYS A 31 2.84 2.73 -0.27
CA LYS A 31 3.88 2.21 0.62
C LYS A 31 3.46 0.81 1.07
N GLU A 32 3.93 -0.20 0.36
CA GLU A 32 3.69 -1.60 0.70
C GLU A 32 4.67 -2.07 1.79
N LYS A 33 4.16 -2.74 2.82
CA LYS A 33 4.96 -3.37 3.86
C LYS A 33 4.93 -4.88 3.68
N PHE A 34 6.00 -5.42 3.11
CA PHE A 34 6.21 -6.86 3.09
C PHE A 34 6.74 -7.29 4.46
N ARG A 35 6.00 -8.16 5.14
CA ARG A 35 6.59 -8.93 6.24
C ARG A 35 7.51 -9.95 5.58
N LEU A 36 8.81 -9.67 5.59
CA LEU A 36 9.81 -10.73 5.47
C LEU A 36 9.52 -11.67 6.64
N GLN A 37 8.91 -12.82 6.36
CA GLN A 37 8.81 -13.87 7.35
C GLN A 37 10.26 -14.12 7.79
N SER A 38 10.56 -13.86 9.07
CA SER A 38 11.80 -14.37 9.63
C SER A 38 11.81 -15.87 9.30
N PRO A 39 12.89 -16.43 8.74
CA PRO A 39 13.06 -17.87 8.70
C PRO A 39 13.24 -18.32 10.16
N SER A 40 12.15 -18.33 10.92
CA SER A 40 12.13 -18.81 12.29
C SER A 40 12.24 -20.32 12.22
N ASN A 41 13.40 -20.78 12.66
CA ASN A 41 13.73 -22.12 13.10
C ASN A 41 13.74 -23.21 12.02
N LYS A 42 14.97 -23.58 11.64
CA LYS A 42 15.38 -24.99 11.84
C LYS A 42 15.09 -25.39 13.29
N PRO A 43 14.34 -26.46 13.55
CA PRO A 43 14.70 -27.41 14.57
C PRO A 43 15.49 -28.56 13.92
N SER A 44 16.47 -29.03 14.67
CA SER A 44 17.43 -30.08 14.38
C SER A 44 16.82 -31.42 13.98
#